data_AF-U2EPG1-F1
#
_entry.id   AF-U2EPG1-F1
#
_cell.length_a   1.000
_cell.length_b   1.000
_cell.length_c   1.000
_cell.angle_alpha   90.00
_cell.angle_beta   90.00
_cell.angle_gamma   90.00
#
_symmetry.space_group_name_H-M   'P 1'
#
loop_
_entity.id
_entity.type
_entity.pdbx_description
1 polymer ?
#
loop_
_entity_poly.entity_id
_entity_poly.type
_entity_poly.pdbx_seq_one_letter_code
_entity_poly.pdbx_strand_id
1 'polypeptide(L)'
;MATTVISIGPFRDVHDIDVATTNGRRCTIDIYKNDSGFDSEVTILDSVSSPSGSWVYSTKPASDSAMDNFDAAIELIKKYLSQVDPQDSIKYVHNPCNTPFISEADQNSVLSNKGISLSVRVN
;
A
#
# COMPACT_ATOMS: atom_id res chain seq x y z
N MET A 1 -1.67 2.29 -38.71
CA MET A 1 -2.23 2.52 -37.37
C MET A 1 -1.12 2.25 -36.37
N ALA A 2 -0.73 3.23 -35.56
CA ALA A 2 0.28 3.04 -34.53
C ALA A 2 -0.41 2.47 -33.29
N THR A 3 -0.07 1.24 -32.91
CA THR A 3 -0.51 0.67 -31.64
C THR A 3 0.32 1.37 -30.56
N THR A 4 -0.24 2.39 -29.92
CA THR A 4 0.40 3.01 -28.76
C THR A 4 0.48 1.96 -27.66
N VAL A 5 1.68 1.43 -27.42
CA VAL A 5 1.93 0.40 -26.41
C VAL A 5 2.18 1.01 -25.03
N ILE A 6 2.56 2.29 -25.00
CA ILE A 6 2.87 3.06 -23.78
C ILE A 6 2.28 4.46 -23.93
N SER A 7 1.45 4.87 -22.97
CA SER A 7 1.06 6.28 -22.78
C SER A 7 1.65 6.77 -21.46
N ILE A 8 2.15 8.00 -21.44
CA ILE A 8 2.66 8.65 -20.23
C ILE A 8 1.57 9.62 -19.77
N GLY A 9 1.06 9.39 -18.55
CA GLY A 9 0.15 10.33 -17.88
C GLY A 9 0.90 11.57 -17.36
N PRO A 10 0.19 12.59 -16.87
CA PRO A 10 0.83 13.68 -16.15
C PRO A 10 1.65 13.13 -14.97
N PHE A 11 2.81 13.73 -14.72
CA PHE A 11 3.64 13.40 -13.57
C PHE A 11 2.82 13.59 -12.28
N ARG A 12 2.86 12.59 -11.40
CA ARG A 12 2.35 12.66 -10.04
C ARG A 12 3.49 12.31 -9.11
N ASP A 13 3.65 13.06 -8.03
CA ASP A 13 4.56 12.66 -6.97
C ASP A 13 3.94 11.42 -6.30
N VAL A 14 4.70 10.33 -6.28
CA VAL A 14 4.26 9.04 -5.73
C VAL A 14 5.17 8.62 -4.60
N HIS A 15 4.58 7.95 -3.62
CA HIS A 15 5.26 7.35 -2.50
C HIS A 15 4.85 5.89 -2.41
N ASP A 16 5.77 5.02 -2.82
CA ASP A 16 5.57 3.58 -2.87
C ASP A 16 6.05 2.97 -1.54
N ILE A 17 5.24 2.06 -0.97
CA ILE A 17 5.56 1.34 0.25
C ILE A 17 5.31 -0.15 0.00
N ASP A 18 6.36 -0.95 0.14
CA ASP A 18 6.29 -2.40 0.00
C ASP A 18 5.75 -3.04 1.27
N VAL A 19 4.82 -3.97 1.12
CA VAL A 19 4.30 -4.80 2.21
C VAL A 19 4.40 -6.27 1.81
N ALA A 20 4.88 -7.11 2.73
CA ALA A 20 4.90 -8.56 2.52
C ALA A 20 4.22 -9.29 3.67
N THR A 21 3.55 -10.39 3.34
CA THR A 21 2.80 -11.19 4.31
C THR A 21 3.57 -12.43 4.75
N THR A 22 3.11 -13.08 5.82
CA THR A 22 3.68 -14.33 6.34
C THR A 22 3.65 -15.46 5.31
N ASN A 23 2.63 -15.52 4.46
CA ASN A 23 2.48 -16.56 3.44
C ASN A 23 3.07 -16.16 2.07
N GLY A 24 3.76 -15.01 1.99
CA GLY A 24 4.53 -14.63 0.81
C GLY A 24 3.77 -13.82 -0.23
N ARG A 25 2.56 -13.33 0.09
CA ARG A 25 1.88 -12.32 -0.74
C ARG A 25 2.65 -11.01 -0.68
N ARG A 26 2.65 -10.28 -1.79
CA ARG A 26 3.28 -8.95 -1.87
C ARG A 26 2.20 -7.93 -2.13
N CYS A 27 2.25 -6.83 -1.40
CA CYS A 27 1.42 -5.68 -1.66
C CYS A 27 2.31 -4.46 -1.86
N THR A 28 1.88 -3.55 -2.72
CA THR A 28 2.47 -2.22 -2.85
C THR A 28 1.38 -1.22 -2.51
N ILE A 29 1.69 -0.31 -1.60
CA ILE A 29 0.83 0.84 -1.29
C ILE A 29 1.42 2.01 -2.04
N ASP A 30 0.64 2.58 -2.94
CA ASP A 30 1.04 3.75 -3.72
C ASP A 30 0.22 4.94 -3.22
N ILE A 31 0.87 5.94 -2.63
CA ILE A 31 0.23 7.20 -2.21
C ILE A 31 0.61 8.28 -3.22
N TYR A 32 -0.38 8.93 -3.82
CA TYR A 32 -0.21 9.99 -4.80
C TYR A 32 -0.55 11.34 -4.18
N LYS A 33 0.30 12.33 -4.44
CA LYS A 33 -0.02 13.73 -4.15
C LYS A 33 -0.72 14.37 -5.35
N ASN A 34 -1.89 14.96 -5.11
CA ASN A 34 -2.68 15.70 -6.08
C ASN A 34 -2.89 17.15 -5.59
N ASP A 35 -3.46 18.02 -6.44
CA ASP A 35 -3.75 19.42 -6.09
C ASP A 35 -4.71 19.58 -4.89
N SER A 36 -5.51 18.53 -4.61
CA SER A 36 -6.55 18.52 -3.57
C SER A 36 -6.25 17.56 -2.42
N GLY A 37 -4.98 17.19 -2.21
CA GLY A 37 -4.57 16.30 -1.12
C GLY A 37 -3.87 15.04 -1.62
N PHE A 38 -4.27 13.90 -1.07
CA PHE A 38 -3.69 12.59 -1.35
C PHE A 38 -4.75 11.55 -1.72
N ASP A 39 -4.43 10.74 -2.72
CA ASP A 39 -5.12 9.49 -3.04
C ASP A 39 -4.16 8.33 -2.79
N SER A 40 -4.68 7.12 -2.58
CA SER A 40 -3.86 5.93 -2.63
C SER A 40 -4.52 4.72 -3.27
N GLU A 41 -3.69 3.77 -3.68
CA GLU A 41 -4.11 2.44 -4.09
C GLU A 41 -3.22 1.37 -3.45
N VAL A 42 -3.75 0.16 -3.41
CA VAL A 42 -3.03 -1.03 -2.99
C VAL A 42 -3.04 -2.02 -4.14
N THR A 43 -1.87 -2.31 -4.67
CA THR A 43 -1.66 -3.45 -5.57
C THR A 43 -1.38 -4.68 -4.72
N ILE A 44 -2.19 -5.73 -4.85
CA ILE A 44 -1.98 -7.02 -4.17
C ILE A 44 -1.60 -8.06 -5.23
N LEU A 45 -0.37 -8.56 -5.14
CA LEU A 45 0.11 -9.72 -5.88
C LEU A 45 -0.08 -10.97 -5.01
N ASP A 46 -1.14 -11.72 -5.29
CA ASP A 46 -1.43 -12.98 -4.63
C ASP A 46 -0.98 -14.16 -5.49
N SER A 47 0.23 -14.63 -5.22
CA SER A 47 0.78 -15.85 -5.79
C SER A 47 0.40 -17.12 -5.03
N VAL A 48 -0.37 -17.00 -3.93
CA VAL A 48 -0.62 -18.08 -2.96
C VAL A 48 -2.04 -18.64 -3.14
N SER A 49 -3.02 -17.78 -3.38
CA SER A 49 -4.40 -18.17 -3.60
C SER A 49 -4.59 -18.86 -4.96
N SER A 50 -5.70 -19.60 -5.08
CA SER A 50 -6.16 -20.19 -6.34
C SER A 50 -7.52 -19.60 -6.72
N PRO A 51 -7.63 -18.85 -7.83
CA PRO A 51 -6.58 -18.54 -8.79
C PRO A 51 -5.58 -17.51 -8.26
N SER A 52 -4.31 -17.64 -8.66
CA SER A 52 -3.29 -16.62 -8.42
C SER A 52 -3.53 -15.41 -9.31
N GLY A 53 -3.24 -14.21 -8.82
CA GLY A 53 -3.50 -12.99 -9.56
C GLY A 53 -2.87 -11.74 -8.98
N SER A 54 -3.07 -10.63 -9.70
CA SER A 54 -2.73 -9.30 -9.24
C SER A 54 -3.97 -8.41 -9.38
N TRP A 55 -4.31 -7.70 -8.31
CA TRP A 55 -5.45 -6.78 -8.30
C TRP A 55 -5.01 -5.44 -7.71
N VAL A 56 -5.57 -4.37 -8.27
CA VAL A 56 -5.37 -3.01 -7.78
C VAL A 56 -6.66 -2.56 -7.12
N TYR A 57 -6.55 -2.10 -5.88
CA TYR A 57 -7.67 -1.59 -5.10
C TYR A 57 -7.42 -0.14 -4.73
N SER A 58 -8.28 0.77 -5.19
CA SER A 58 -8.24 2.15 -4.70
C SER A 58 -8.64 2.20 -3.22
N THR A 59 -7.86 2.86 -2.40
CA THR A 59 -8.27 3.17 -1.03
C THR A 59 -9.24 4.35 -1.07
N LYS A 60 -10.39 4.22 -0.40
CA LYS A 60 -11.26 5.36 -0.11
C LYS A 60 -11.04 5.68 1.37
N PRO A 61 -10.17 6.66 1.67
CA PRO A 61 -10.50 8.05 1.37
C PRO A 61 -9.48 8.75 0.46
N ALA A 62 -9.97 9.59 -0.45
CA ALA A 62 -9.21 10.76 -0.85
C ALA A 62 -9.19 11.70 0.37
N SER A 63 -8.00 11.98 0.91
CA SER A 63 -7.81 12.77 2.14
C SER A 63 -6.66 13.75 1.97
N ASP A 64 -6.72 14.88 2.67
CA ASP A 64 -5.58 15.82 2.77
C ASP A 64 -4.38 15.23 3.55
N SER A 65 -4.54 14.04 4.14
CA SER A 65 -3.55 13.37 4.97
C SER A 65 -3.01 12.10 4.29
N ALA A 66 -1.69 12.08 4.03
CA ALA A 66 -0.98 10.87 3.62
C ALA A 66 -1.04 9.76 4.70
N MET A 67 -1.17 10.15 5.98
CA MET A 67 -1.35 9.21 7.10
C MET A 67 -2.70 8.49 7.04
N ASP A 68 -3.77 9.18 6.66
CA ASP A 68 -5.09 8.57 6.52
C ASP A 68 -5.12 7.60 5.35
N ASN A 69 -4.44 7.95 4.26
CA ASN A 69 -4.27 7.09 3.08
C ASN A 69 -3.47 5.81 3.45
N PHE A 70 -2.37 5.95 4.18
CA PHE A 70 -1.61 4.81 4.70
C PHE A 70 -2.45 3.94 5.65
N ASP A 71 -3.21 4.54 6.58
CA ASP A 71 -4.11 3.81 7.48
C ASP A 71 -5.16 3.01 6.70
N ALA A 72 -5.81 3.64 5.72
CA ALA A 72 -6.80 2.99 4.87
C ALA A 72 -6.19 1.85 4.04
N ALA A 73 -4.97 2.02 3.53
CA ALA A 73 -4.24 0.99 2.80
C ALA A 73 -3.92 -0.23 3.67
N ILE A 74 -3.40 -0.03 4.88
CA ILE A 74 -3.14 -1.14 5.82
C ILE A 74 -4.45 -1.83 6.22
N GLU A 75 -5.53 -1.09 6.43
CA GLU A 75 -6.84 -1.66 6.73
C GLU A 75 -7.36 -2.52 5.57
N LEU A 76 -7.19 -2.06 4.33
CA LEU A 76 -7.55 -2.80 3.12
C LEU A 76 -6.78 -4.12 3.03
N ILE A 77 -5.47 -4.09 3.24
CA ILE A 77 -4.64 -5.30 3.25
C ILE A 77 -5.12 -6.26 4.34
N LYS A 78 -5.35 -5.79 5.58
CA LYS A 78 -5.87 -6.65 6.66
C LYS A 78 -7.20 -7.29 6.30
N LYS A 79 -8.13 -6.52 5.73
CA LYS A 79 -9.44 -7.04 5.29
C LYS A 79 -9.28 -8.10 4.21
N TYR A 80 -8.44 -7.84 3.21
CA TYR A 80 -8.14 -8.81 2.17
C TYR A 80 -7.61 -10.12 2.76
N LEU A 81 -6.59 -10.05 3.64
CA LEU A 81 -6.01 -11.23 4.28
C LEU A 81 -7.05 -11.99 5.10
N SER A 82 -7.89 -11.30 5.88
CA SER A 82 -8.96 -11.95 6.64
C SER A 82 -9.98 -12.71 5.79
N GLN A 83 -10.14 -12.32 4.52
CA GLN A 83 -11.05 -12.98 3.59
C GLN A 83 -10.42 -14.19 2.89
N VAL A 84 -9.14 -14.08 2.50
CA VAL A 84 -8.47 -15.13 1.72
C VAL A 84 -7.78 -16.18 2.60
N ASP A 85 -7.24 -15.76 3.74
CA ASP A 85 -6.49 -16.61 4.66
C ASP A 85 -6.38 -15.95 6.06
N PRO A 86 -7.27 -16.30 7.01
CA PRO A 86 -7.27 -15.71 8.35
C PRO A 86 -5.99 -15.94 9.17
N GLN A 87 -5.10 -16.84 8.75
CA GLN A 87 -3.80 -17.06 9.40
C GLN A 87 -2.67 -16.24 8.77
N ASP A 88 -2.90 -15.64 7.60
CA ASP A 88 -1.94 -14.75 6.98
C ASP A 88 -1.97 -13.36 7.63
N SER A 89 -0.80 -12.76 7.78
CA SER A 89 -0.64 -11.48 8.45
C SER A 89 0.48 -10.67 7.80
N ILE A 90 0.45 -9.36 8.01
CA ILE A 90 1.53 -8.48 7.58
C ILE A 90 2.79 -8.84 8.37
N LYS A 91 3.86 -9.19 7.64
CA LYS A 91 5.16 -9.57 8.19
C LYS A 91 6.18 -8.44 8.09
N TYR A 92 6.07 -7.63 7.06
CA TYR A 92 7.09 -6.64 6.70
C TYR A 92 6.46 -5.45 6.01
N VAL A 93 6.95 -4.25 6.34
CA VAL A 93 6.60 -2.98 5.69
C VAL A 93 7.89 -2.21 5.44
N HIS A 94 8.08 -1.75 4.20
CA HIS A 94 9.30 -1.06 3.77
C HIS A 94 8.99 0.12 2.89
N ASN A 95 9.58 1.24 3.29
CA ASN A 95 9.50 2.51 2.62
C ASN A 95 10.86 2.78 1.92
N PRO A 96 11.01 2.43 0.64
CA PRO A 96 12.25 2.62 -0.11
C PRO A 96 12.50 4.08 -0.53
N CYS A 97 11.52 4.97 -0.37
CA CYS A 97 11.58 6.34 -0.89
C CYS A 97 12.10 7.36 0.13
N ASN A 98 12.50 6.92 1.32
CA ASN A 98 12.88 7.78 2.44
C ASN A 98 11.81 8.82 2.83
N THR A 99 10.56 8.39 3.03
CA THR A 99 9.46 9.18 3.64
C THR A 99 9.02 10.47 2.91
N PRO A 100 8.74 10.48 1.59
CA PRO A 100 8.40 11.72 0.88
C PRO A 100 7.09 12.39 1.34
N PHE A 101 6.10 11.63 1.83
CA PHE A 101 4.80 12.19 2.30
C PHE A 101 4.39 11.81 3.72
N ILE A 102 4.89 10.69 4.25
CA ILE A 102 4.55 10.18 5.57
C ILE A 102 5.83 9.73 6.26
N SER A 103 6.04 10.18 7.49
CA SER A 103 7.26 9.88 8.25
C SER A 103 7.29 8.42 8.72
N GLU A 104 8.47 7.93 9.11
CA GLU A 104 8.62 6.63 9.76
C GLU A 104 7.79 6.55 11.05
N ALA A 105 7.81 7.62 11.84
CA ALA A 105 7.12 7.69 13.12
C ALA A 105 5.60 7.57 12.93
N ASP A 106 5.04 8.26 11.92
CA ASP A 106 3.62 8.21 11.61
C ASP A 106 3.22 6.82 11.10
N GLN A 107 4.04 6.22 10.21
CA GLN A 107 3.81 4.85 9.73
C GLN A 107 3.79 3.85 10.91
N ASN A 108 4.78 3.94 11.80
CA ASN A 108 4.85 3.08 12.99
C ASN A 108 3.65 3.31 13.94
N SER A 109 3.19 4.56 14.09
CA SER A 109 2.00 4.89 14.88
C SER A 109 0.74 4.20 14.31
N VAL A 110 0.53 4.28 12.99
CA VAL A 110 -0.58 3.59 12.31
C VAL A 110 -0.53 2.07 12.54
N LEU A 111 0.64 1.45 12.34
CA LEU A 111 0.80 0.01 12.54
C LEU A 111 0.50 -0.40 13.99
N SER A 112 1.02 0.34 14.96
CA SER A 112 0.76 0.12 16.39
C SER A 112 -0.74 0.23 16.72
N ASN A 113 -1.41 1.27 16.21
CA ASN A 113 -2.86 1.47 16.43
C ASN A 113 -3.71 0.33 15.83
N LYS A 114 -3.21 -0.34 14.79
CA LYS A 114 -3.85 -1.51 14.18
C LYS A 114 -3.44 -2.84 14.81
N GLY A 115 -2.66 -2.83 15.90
CA GLY A 115 -2.18 -4.01 16.61
C GLY A 115 -1.08 -4.78 15.88
N ILE A 116 -0.41 -4.16 14.91
CA ILE A 116 0.69 -4.77 14.16
C ILE A 116 2.00 -4.42 14.86
N SER A 117 2.59 -5.40 15.54
CA SER A 117 3.84 -5.24 16.29
C SER A 117 5.06 -5.43 15.39
N LEU A 118 5.28 -4.48 14.47
CA LEU A 118 6.49 -4.41 13.63
C LEU A 118 6.91 -2.95 13.44
N SER A 119 8.18 -2.75 13.09
CA SER A 119 8.69 -1.44 12.70
C SER A 119 8.83 -1.36 11.18
N VAL A 120 8.41 -0.24 10.61
CA VAL A 120 8.67 0.09 9.21
C VAL A 120 10.17 0.25 9.02
N ARG A 121 10.70 -0.34 7.95
CA ARG A 121 12.05 -0.06 7.48
C ARG A 121 12.01 1.11 6.50
N VAL A 122 12.83 2.13 6.72
CA VAL A 122 13.02 3.28 5.81
C VAL A 122 14.46 3.27 5.30
N ASN A 123 14.67 3.54 4.00
CA ASN A 123 16.00 3.78 3.42
C ASN A 123 15.99 4.98 2.48
#